data_AF-A0A1H5F4M9-F1
#
_entry.id   AF-A0A1H5F4M9-F1
#
_cell.length_a   1.000
_cell.length_b   1.000
_cell.length_c   1.000
_cell.angle_alpha   90.00
_cell.angle_beta   90.00
_cell.angle_gamma   90.00
#
_symmetry.space_group_name_H-M   'P 1'
#
loop_
_entity.id
_entity.type
_entity.pdbx_description
1 polymer ?
#
loop_
_entity_poly.entity_id
_entity_poly.type
_entity_poly.pdbx_seq_one_letter_code
_entity_poly.pdbx_strand_id
1 'polypeptide(L)'
;MERFILLAAAILLASGCATPPRLQEGADRVQVAKNDPPQGSVYLQEISALDGEGCGGFGYKGSYANAVIRLRNEALKIGSDYVQIMGRDTPNLEYGCYDNAYRIDATAYRTPNAPPTYEQKVYRLGAQSPTAAASAPSATTATKPAGKSKAEREAELVQQNLPYAEYMQKLRAIQAEPN
;
A
#
# COMPACT_ATOMS: atom_id res chain seq x y z
N MET A 1 33.77 -16.54 47.38
CA MET A 1 33.99 -16.40 45.91
C MET A 1 32.88 -17.04 45.08
N GLU A 2 32.26 -18.14 45.52
CA GLU A 2 31.18 -18.83 44.76
C GLU A 2 29.90 -18.00 44.52
N ARG A 3 29.53 -17.11 45.44
CA ARG A 3 28.33 -16.26 45.28
C ARG A 3 28.44 -15.22 44.14
N PHE A 4 29.65 -14.78 43.81
CA PHE A 4 29.88 -13.83 42.72
C PHE A 4 29.82 -14.50 41.34
N ILE A 5 30.15 -15.80 41.25
CA ILE A 5 30.10 -16.56 39.99
C ILE A 5 28.64 -16.83 39.58
N LEU A 6 27.76 -17.12 40.54
CA LEU A 6 26.33 -17.33 40.27
C LEU A 6 25.61 -16.05 39.81
N LEU A 7 26.01 -14.88 40.33
CA LEU A 7 25.42 -13.60 39.90
C LEU A 7 25.84 -13.20 38.48
N ALA A 8 27.10 -13.46 38.11
CA ALA A 8 27.61 -13.18 36.76
C ALA A 8 26.96 -14.09 35.69
N ALA A 9 26.67 -15.35 36.03
CA ALA A 9 26.00 -16.28 35.13
C ALA A 9 24.52 -15.92 34.88
N ALA A 10 23.83 -15.34 35.86
CA ALA A 10 22.44 -14.92 35.71
C ALA A 10 22.26 -13.70 34.78
N ILE A 11 23.26 -12.81 34.69
CA ILE A 11 23.20 -11.59 33.86
C ILE A 11 23.41 -11.91 32.37
N LEU A 12 24.20 -12.94 32.03
CA LEU A 12 24.45 -13.34 30.64
C LEU A 12 23.22 -13.95 29.95
N LEU A 13 22.29 -14.53 30.71
CA LEU A 13 21.05 -15.14 30.20
C LEU A 13 19.95 -14.10 29.87
N ALA A 14 20.14 -12.83 30.24
CA ALA A 14 19.22 -11.74 29.91
C ALA A 14 19.55 -11.05 28.56
N SER A 15 20.40 -11.65 27.73
CA SER A 15 20.61 -11.20 26.35
C SER A 15 19.36 -11.52 25.51
N GLY A 16 18.42 -10.57 25.51
CA GLY A 16 17.17 -10.68 24.76
C GLY A 16 17.44 -10.82 23.27
N CYS A 17 17.09 -11.99 22.71
CA CYS A 17 16.98 -12.16 21.27
C CYS A 17 15.90 -11.20 20.74
N ALA A 18 16.31 -10.22 19.93
CA ALA A 18 15.38 -9.39 19.18
C ALA A 18 14.53 -10.29 18.27
N THR A 19 13.23 -10.40 18.58
CA THR A 19 12.30 -11.20 17.78
C THR A 19 11.90 -10.38 16.55
N PRO A 20 12.06 -10.91 15.32
CA PRO A 20 11.66 -10.18 14.12
C PRO A 20 10.16 -9.87 14.15
N PRO A 21 9.72 -8.74 13.59
CA PRO A 21 8.32 -8.38 13.54
C PRO A 21 7.54 -9.43 12.74
N ARG A 22 6.35 -9.77 13.23
CA ARG A 22 5.42 -10.65 12.50
C ARG A 22 4.53 -9.82 11.60
N LEU A 23 4.32 -10.30 10.38
CA LEU A 23 3.35 -9.73 9.46
C LEU A 23 1.93 -10.06 9.95
N GLN A 24 1.07 -9.05 10.06
CA GLN A 24 -0.33 -9.25 10.44
C GLN A 24 -1.11 -9.87 9.27
N GLU A 25 -2.17 -10.61 9.59
CA GLU A 25 -3.04 -11.19 8.57
C GLU A 25 -3.64 -10.08 7.69
N GLY A 26 -3.53 -10.21 6.37
CA GLY A 26 -3.99 -9.23 5.40
C GLY A 26 -2.98 -8.11 5.07
N ALA A 27 -1.93 -7.94 5.88
CA ALA A 27 -0.88 -6.94 5.60
C ALA A 27 -0.02 -7.33 4.39
N ASP A 28 -0.03 -8.60 3.99
CA ASP A 28 0.60 -9.13 2.78
C ASP A 28 0.02 -8.53 1.48
N ARG A 29 -1.22 -8.05 1.54
CA ARG A 29 -1.91 -7.43 0.40
C ARG A 29 -1.52 -5.97 0.19
N VAL A 30 -0.86 -5.35 1.17
CA VAL A 30 -0.39 -3.96 1.07
C VAL A 30 0.81 -3.91 0.14
N GLN A 31 0.63 -3.25 -1.01
CA GLN A 31 1.72 -2.98 -1.93
C GLN A 31 2.60 -1.86 -1.37
N VAL A 32 3.90 -2.10 -1.33
CA VAL A 32 4.90 -1.10 -0.91
C VAL A 32 5.83 -0.86 -2.09
N ALA A 33 5.93 0.38 -2.54
CA ALA A 33 6.73 0.74 -3.71
C ALA A 33 7.28 2.17 -3.58
N LYS A 34 8.21 2.55 -4.48
CA LYS A 34 8.73 3.92 -4.59
C LYS A 34 8.06 4.71 -5.71
N ASN A 35 7.37 4.02 -6.61
CA ASN A 35 6.71 4.65 -7.75
C ASN A 35 5.46 5.39 -7.29
N ASP A 36 4.93 6.25 -8.16
CA ASP A 36 3.66 6.92 -7.90
C ASP A 36 2.52 5.90 -7.70
N PRO A 37 1.52 6.24 -6.86
CA PRO A 37 0.37 5.38 -6.67
C PRO A 37 -0.45 5.24 -7.97
N PRO A 38 -1.19 4.15 -8.17
CA PRO A 38 -2.09 3.98 -9.30
C PRO A 38 -3.03 5.18 -9.48
N GLN A 39 -3.38 5.52 -10.72
CA GLN A 39 -4.31 6.62 -10.99
C GLN A 39 -5.65 6.41 -10.28
N GLY A 40 -6.18 7.48 -9.67
CA GLY A 40 -7.41 7.43 -8.89
C GLY A 40 -7.24 6.96 -7.45
N SER A 41 -6.01 6.70 -7.01
CA SER A 41 -5.73 6.42 -5.59
C SER A 41 -6.07 7.62 -4.71
N VAL A 42 -6.65 7.34 -3.54
CA VAL A 42 -7.03 8.34 -2.56
C VAL A 42 -5.96 8.38 -1.48
N TYR A 43 -5.39 9.58 -1.25
CA TYR A 43 -4.50 9.82 -0.12
C TYR A 43 -5.23 9.55 1.21
N LEU A 44 -4.57 8.83 2.11
CA LEU A 44 -5.08 8.60 3.47
C LEU A 44 -4.28 9.43 4.48
N GLN A 45 -3.01 9.10 4.68
CA GLN A 45 -2.11 9.81 5.59
C GLN A 45 -0.65 9.46 5.32
N GLU A 46 0.26 10.27 5.86
CA GLU A 46 1.67 9.91 6.01
C GLU A 46 1.83 8.88 7.14
N ILE A 47 2.72 7.91 6.95
CA ILE A 47 3.06 6.88 7.93
C ILE A 47 4.58 6.66 7.95
N SER A 48 5.09 6.22 9.10
CA SER A 48 6.49 5.87 9.27
C SER A 48 6.62 4.51 9.94
N ALA A 49 7.65 3.75 9.60
CA ALA A 49 8.01 2.52 10.29
C ALA A 49 9.49 2.48 10.63
N LEU A 50 9.79 1.91 11.80
CA LEU A 50 11.14 1.83 12.34
C LEU A 50 11.45 0.39 12.75
N ASP A 51 12.63 -0.10 12.38
CA ASP A 51 13.20 -1.34 12.89
C ASP A 51 14.61 -1.08 13.41
N GLY A 52 15.05 -1.81 14.44
CA GLY A 52 16.30 -1.51 15.13
C GLY A 52 16.10 -0.59 16.31
N GLU A 53 17.02 -0.66 17.26
CA GLU A 53 17.07 0.26 18.39
C GLU A 53 18.48 0.30 18.98
N GLY A 54 18.77 1.36 19.71
CA GLY A 54 20.02 1.52 20.44
C GLY A 54 21.12 2.19 19.64
N CYS A 55 22.29 2.23 20.27
CA CYS A 55 23.42 3.06 19.88
C CYS A 55 24.72 2.24 19.92
N GLY A 56 25.51 2.29 18.86
CA GLY A 56 26.81 1.63 18.80
C GLY A 56 26.68 0.12 18.99
N GLY A 57 27.39 -0.41 19.99
CA GLY A 57 27.34 -1.84 20.35
C GLY A 57 26.12 -2.26 21.18
N PHE A 58 25.20 -1.34 21.49
CA PHE A 58 24.01 -1.62 22.29
C PHE A 58 22.74 -1.64 21.43
N GLY A 59 21.84 -2.58 21.74
CA GLY A 59 20.60 -2.79 21.01
C GLY A 59 20.78 -3.73 19.81
N TYR A 60 19.93 -3.58 18.79
CA TYR A 60 20.01 -4.41 17.58
C TYR A 60 19.91 -3.54 16.34
N LYS A 61 20.68 -3.93 15.31
CA LYS A 61 20.68 -3.24 14.03
C LYS A 61 19.40 -3.52 13.26
N GLY A 62 18.71 -2.45 12.90
CA GLY A 62 17.51 -2.46 12.09
C GLY A 62 17.76 -2.92 10.67
N SER A 63 16.72 -3.47 10.05
CA SER A 63 16.77 -3.89 8.65
C SER A 63 15.60 -3.35 7.84
N TYR A 64 15.86 -3.14 6.54
CA TYR A 64 14.82 -2.76 5.59
C TYR A 64 13.65 -3.77 5.57
N ALA A 65 13.95 -5.07 5.60
CA ALA A 65 12.92 -6.11 5.52
C ALA A 65 11.93 -6.05 6.69
N ASN A 66 12.45 -5.92 7.92
CA ASN A 66 11.62 -5.80 9.10
C ASN A 66 10.87 -4.45 9.14
N ALA A 67 11.53 -3.35 8.73
CA ALA A 67 10.88 -2.05 8.64
C ALA A 67 9.71 -2.08 7.64
N VAL A 68 9.84 -2.79 6.51
CA VAL A 68 8.74 -2.99 5.54
C VAL A 68 7.61 -3.83 6.13
N ILE A 69 7.90 -4.89 6.91
CA ILE A 69 6.85 -5.66 7.60
C ILE A 69 6.07 -4.76 8.56
N ARG A 70 6.76 -3.95 9.35
CA ARG A 70 6.14 -2.98 10.26
C ARG A 70 5.33 -1.94 9.48
N LEU A 71 5.85 -1.43 8.36
CA LEU A 71 5.16 -0.47 7.50
C LEU A 71 3.86 -1.03 6.95
N ARG A 72 3.86 -2.28 6.48
CA ARG A 72 2.63 -2.96 6.00
C ARG A 72 1.61 -3.13 7.12
N ASN A 73 2.06 -3.46 8.32
CA ASN A 73 1.18 -3.54 9.49
C ASN A 73 0.57 -2.17 9.83
N GLU A 74 1.34 -1.08 9.81
CA GLU A 74 0.81 0.27 10.02
C GLU A 74 -0.18 0.68 8.93
N ALA A 75 0.13 0.39 7.67
CA ALA A 75 -0.74 0.65 6.54
C ALA A 75 -2.07 -0.12 6.65
N LEU A 76 -2.03 -1.39 7.08
CA LEU A 76 -3.23 -2.21 7.28
C LEU A 76 -4.16 -1.59 8.32
N LYS A 77 -3.63 -1.04 9.43
CA LYS A 77 -4.44 -0.43 10.50
C LYS A 77 -5.32 0.72 10.01
N ILE A 78 -4.86 1.46 9.00
CA ILE A 78 -5.61 2.57 8.38
C ILE A 78 -6.36 2.15 7.10
N GLY A 79 -6.36 0.85 6.80
CA GLY A 79 -6.98 0.28 5.61
C GLY A 79 -6.36 0.77 4.30
N SER A 80 -5.07 1.10 4.32
CA SER A 80 -4.31 1.33 3.10
C SER A 80 -4.00 0.01 2.42
N ASP A 81 -3.98 0.00 1.09
CA ASP A 81 -3.56 -1.13 0.25
C ASP A 81 -2.33 -0.79 -0.60
N TYR A 82 -1.91 0.48 -0.63
CA TYR A 82 -0.72 0.95 -1.32
C TYR A 82 0.04 1.98 -0.48
N VAL A 83 1.35 1.81 -0.38
CA VAL A 83 2.25 2.71 0.34
C VAL A 83 3.39 3.14 -0.58
N GLN A 84 3.53 4.45 -0.78
CA GLN A 84 4.64 5.06 -1.50
C GLN A 84 5.74 5.45 -0.52
N ILE A 85 6.92 4.84 -0.65
CA ILE A 85 8.10 5.21 0.15
C ILE A 85 8.61 6.57 -0.32
N MET A 86 8.62 7.54 0.58
CA MET A 86 9.11 8.90 0.36
C MET A 86 10.56 9.06 0.81
N GLY A 87 10.92 8.42 1.92
CA GLY A 87 12.23 8.55 2.54
C GLY A 87 12.68 7.26 3.24
N ARG A 88 13.99 7.15 3.45
CA ARG A 88 14.56 6.10 4.29
C ARG A 88 15.83 6.61 4.96
N ASP A 89 15.95 6.31 6.24
CA ASP A 89 17.18 6.51 7.00
C ASP A 89 17.73 5.15 7.39
N THR A 90 18.97 4.89 6.98
CA THR A 90 19.68 3.65 7.31
C THR A 90 20.48 3.85 8.59
N PRO A 91 20.82 2.78 9.33
CA PRO A 91 21.71 2.86 10.47
C PRO A 91 22.97 3.67 10.15
N ASN A 92 23.18 4.77 10.87
CA ASN A 92 24.16 5.80 10.55
C ASN A 92 24.82 6.36 11.83
N LEU A 93 25.92 7.09 11.66
CA LEU A 93 26.58 7.77 12.77
C LEU A 93 25.91 9.13 12.99
N GLU A 94 25.24 9.32 14.11
CA GLU A 94 24.57 10.56 14.50
C GLU A 94 25.02 11.00 15.91
N TYR A 95 25.42 12.26 16.07
CA TYR A 95 25.86 12.83 17.36
C TYR A 95 26.95 12.02 18.11
N GLY A 96 27.86 11.38 17.38
CA GLY A 96 28.92 10.55 17.97
C GLY A 96 28.47 9.16 18.42
N CYS A 97 27.25 8.78 18.07
CA CYS A 97 26.64 7.49 18.34
C CYS A 97 26.23 6.83 17.01
N TYR A 98 26.47 5.53 16.82
CA TYR A 98 25.95 4.83 15.65
C TYR A 98 24.50 4.43 15.91
N ASP A 99 23.53 5.17 15.40
CA ASP A 99 22.12 4.82 15.50
C ASP A 99 21.89 3.52 14.72
N ASN A 100 21.38 2.52 15.44
CA ASN A 100 21.10 1.21 14.89
C ASN A 100 19.73 1.15 14.20
N ALA A 101 18.91 2.22 14.24
CA ALA A 101 17.58 2.26 13.65
C ALA A 101 17.61 2.37 12.11
N TYR A 102 16.65 1.69 11.50
CA TYR A 102 16.29 1.80 10.09
C TYR A 102 14.87 2.37 10.03
N ARG A 103 14.72 3.60 9.52
CA ARG A 103 13.43 4.28 9.37
C ARG A 103 13.00 4.31 7.90
N ILE A 104 11.70 4.14 7.68
CA ILE A 104 11.04 4.36 6.39
C ILE A 104 9.91 5.35 6.61
N ASP A 105 9.93 6.44 5.85
CA ASP A 105 8.86 7.43 5.81
C ASP A 105 8.09 7.26 4.49
N ALA A 106 6.77 7.27 4.57
CA ALA A 106 5.93 6.90 3.45
C ALA A 106 4.57 7.59 3.46
N THR A 107 3.92 7.58 2.31
CA THR A 107 2.54 8.04 2.16
C THR A 107 1.63 6.87 1.85
N ALA A 108 0.54 6.75 2.61
CA ALA A 108 -0.42 5.67 2.49
C ALA A 108 -1.63 6.10 1.65
N TYR A 109 -2.03 5.21 0.74
CA TYR A 109 -3.12 5.41 -0.20
C TYR A 109 -4.13 4.26 -0.13
N ARG A 110 -5.34 4.53 -0.63
CA ARG A 110 -6.32 3.51 -1.02
C ARG A 110 -6.50 3.51 -2.53
N THR A 111 -6.23 2.39 -3.20
CA THR A 111 -6.39 2.28 -4.66
C THR A 111 -7.86 2.02 -5.04
N PRO A 112 -8.28 2.34 -6.28
CA PRO A 112 -9.65 2.10 -6.74
C PRO A 112 -10.09 0.64 -6.74
N ASN A 113 -9.13 -0.28 -6.86
CA ASN A 113 -9.38 -1.72 -6.93
C ASN A 113 -9.27 -2.41 -5.55
N ALA A 114 -9.06 -1.63 -4.47
CA ALA A 114 -9.03 -2.15 -3.12
C ALA A 114 -10.40 -2.79 -2.78
N PRO A 115 -10.43 -3.99 -2.16
CA PRO A 115 -11.66 -4.50 -1.57
C PRO A 115 -12.18 -3.47 -0.55
N PRO A 116 -13.50 -3.15 -0.57
CA PRO A 116 -14.06 -2.14 0.32
C PRO A 116 -13.89 -2.54 1.78
N THR A 117 -13.46 -1.59 2.61
CA THR A 117 -13.34 -1.85 4.06
C THR A 117 -14.72 -1.97 4.71
N TYR A 118 -14.79 -2.64 5.87
CA TYR A 118 -16.05 -2.77 6.61
C TYR A 118 -16.67 -1.39 6.92
N GLU A 119 -15.84 -0.39 7.27
CA GLU A 119 -16.33 0.97 7.50
C GLU A 119 -16.98 1.56 6.26
N GLN A 120 -16.35 1.45 5.09
CA GLN A 120 -16.96 1.91 3.84
C GLN A 120 -18.25 1.16 3.53
N LYS A 121 -18.31 -0.15 3.83
CA LYS A 121 -19.53 -0.93 3.67
C LYS A 121 -20.64 -0.39 4.57
N VAL A 122 -20.33 -0.08 5.83
CA VAL A 122 -21.27 0.50 6.80
C VAL A 122 -21.68 1.92 6.40
N TYR A 123 -20.75 2.79 6.03
CA TYR A 123 -21.05 4.15 5.55
C TYR A 123 -21.87 4.15 4.26
N ARG A 124 -21.60 3.25 3.32
CA ARG A 124 -22.36 3.12 2.07
C ARG A 124 -23.77 2.58 2.32
N LEU A 125 -23.92 1.62 3.24
CA LEU A 125 -25.22 1.11 3.66
C LEU A 125 -26.02 2.16 4.45
N GLY A 126 -25.35 3.03 5.22
CA GLY A 126 -25.99 4.14 5.93
C GLY A 126 -26.33 5.35 5.05
N ALA A 127 -25.55 5.61 4.00
CA ALA A 127 -25.78 6.72 3.06
C ALA A 127 -26.87 6.41 2.01
N GLN A 128 -27.22 5.13 1.82
CA GLN A 128 -28.40 4.73 1.04
C GLN A 128 -29.65 4.84 1.93
N SER A 129 -30.06 6.07 2.23
CA SER A 129 -31.42 6.27 2.73
C SER A 129 -32.42 5.97 1.59
N PRO A 130 -33.47 5.15 1.82
CA PRO A 130 -34.51 4.92 0.83
C PRO A 130 -35.39 6.17 0.73
N THR A 131 -35.08 7.05 -0.22
CA THR A 131 -36.02 8.12 -0.60
C THR A 131 -35.99 8.27 -2.11
N ALA A 132 -36.78 7.45 -2.80
CA ALA A 132 -37.68 7.85 -3.88
C ALA A 132 -38.26 6.59 -4.55
N ALA A 133 -39.44 6.19 -4.09
CA ALA A 133 -40.41 5.54 -4.97
C ALA A 133 -41.12 6.62 -5.81
N ALA A 134 -41.59 6.22 -7.00
CA ALA A 134 -42.43 6.93 -7.96
C ALA A 134 -41.64 7.84 -8.95
N SER A 135 -41.70 7.71 -10.28
CA SER A 135 -42.61 7.02 -11.20
C SER A 135 -41.93 6.85 -12.57
N ALA A 136 -42.26 5.78 -13.31
CA ALA A 136 -42.04 5.71 -14.76
C ALA A 136 -43.04 6.65 -15.49
N PRO A 137 -42.79 7.10 -16.74
CA PRO A 137 -42.92 6.23 -17.90
C PRO A 137 -41.85 6.40 -19.01
N SER A 138 -41.84 5.36 -19.83
CA SER A 138 -41.10 5.12 -21.08
C SER A 138 -40.99 6.29 -22.06
N ALA A 139 -39.80 6.46 -22.63
CA ALA A 139 -39.62 7.01 -23.98
C ALA A 139 -38.48 6.27 -24.69
N THR A 140 -38.86 5.23 -25.44
CA THR A 140 -38.04 4.59 -26.46
C THR A 140 -37.67 5.64 -27.50
N THR A 141 -36.46 6.19 -27.40
CA THR A 141 -35.87 6.93 -28.51
C THR A 141 -34.97 5.95 -29.24
N ALA A 142 -35.32 5.65 -30.48
CA ALA A 142 -34.51 4.83 -31.37
C ALA A 142 -33.21 5.57 -31.68
N THR A 143 -32.16 5.28 -30.91
CA THR A 143 -30.83 5.80 -31.14
C THR A 143 -30.21 5.05 -32.31
N LYS A 144 -30.09 5.73 -33.45
CA LYS A 144 -29.13 5.48 -34.53
C LYS A 144 -27.84 4.89 -33.95
N PRO A 145 -27.26 3.79 -34.47
CA PRO A 145 -26.06 3.21 -33.89
C PRO A 145 -24.94 4.24 -33.94
N ALA A 146 -24.68 4.90 -32.80
CA ALA A 146 -23.51 5.71 -32.60
C ALA A 146 -22.33 4.75 -32.60
N GLY A 147 -21.38 4.95 -33.51
CA GLY A 147 -20.11 4.25 -33.45
C GLY A 147 -19.52 4.40 -32.05
N LYS A 148 -18.93 3.33 -31.51
CA LYS A 148 -18.27 3.35 -30.21
C LYS A 148 -17.33 4.56 -30.15
N SER A 149 -17.41 5.32 -29.07
CA SER A 149 -16.50 6.42 -28.82
C SER A 149 -15.04 5.94 -28.84
N LYS A 150 -14.10 6.85 -29.09
CA LYS A 150 -12.66 6.53 -29.05
C LYS A 150 -12.27 5.79 -27.76
N ALA A 151 -12.78 6.26 -26.62
CA ALA A 151 -12.55 5.64 -25.31
C ALA A 151 -13.09 4.20 -25.20
N GLU A 152 -14.30 3.95 -25.73
CA GLU A 152 -14.89 2.60 -25.70
C GLU A 152 -14.11 1.60 -26.57
N ARG A 153 -13.54 2.06 -27.70
CA ARG A 153 -12.73 1.21 -28.59
C ARG A 153 -11.35 0.90 -27.99
N GLU A 154 -10.75 1.84 -27.26
CA GLU A 154 -9.51 1.58 -26.51
C GLU A 154 -9.75 0.57 -25.37
N ALA A 155 -10.87 0.69 -24.65
CA ALA A 155 -11.23 -0.25 -23.59
C ALA A 155 -11.46 -1.68 -24.12
N GLU A 156 -12.05 -1.82 -25.31
CA GLU A 156 -12.27 -3.13 -25.96
C GLU A 156 -10.96 -3.79 -26.40
N LEU A 157 -9.96 -3.01 -26.85
CA LEU A 157 -8.64 -3.57 -27.21
C LEU A 157 -7.93 -4.21 -26.02
N VAL A 158 -8.10 -3.65 -24.82
CA VAL A 158 -7.53 -4.21 -23.58
C VAL A 158 -8.15 -5.57 -23.25
N GLN A 159 -9.43 -5.78 -23.59
CA GLN A 159 -10.13 -7.05 -23.33
C GLN A 159 -9.77 -8.16 -24.32
N GLN A 160 -9.25 -7.84 -25.51
CA GLN A 160 -8.97 -8.83 -26.56
C GLN A 160 -7.69 -9.67 -26.35
N ASN A 161 -6.92 -9.42 -25.28
CA ASN A 161 -5.68 -10.15 -24.94
C ASN A 161 -4.73 -10.35 -26.14
N LEU A 162 -4.56 -9.30 -26.94
CA LEU A 162 -3.75 -9.33 -28.16
C LEU A 162 -2.24 -9.37 -27.82
N PRO A 163 -1.39 -9.97 -28.68
CA PRO A 163 0.05 -9.81 -28.60
C PRO A 163 0.41 -8.31 -28.64
N TYR A 164 1.39 -7.90 -27.84
CA TYR A 164 1.72 -6.48 -27.62
C TYR A 164 1.92 -5.68 -28.93
N ALA A 165 2.57 -6.27 -29.93
CA ALA A 165 2.79 -5.63 -31.23
C ALA A 165 1.47 -5.31 -31.96
N GLU A 166 0.48 -6.22 -31.92
CA GLU A 166 -0.83 -6.04 -32.55
C GLU A 166 -1.69 -5.02 -31.79
N TYR A 167 -1.63 -5.04 -30.45
CA TYR A 167 -2.26 -4.03 -29.60
C TYR A 167 -1.79 -2.61 -29.96
N MET A 168 -0.47 -2.40 -30.06
CA MET A 168 0.12 -1.09 -30.38
C MET A 168 -0.19 -0.61 -31.81
N GLN A 169 -0.44 -1.52 -32.74
CA GLN A 169 -0.88 -1.16 -34.09
C GLN A 169 -2.33 -0.66 -34.08
N LYS A 170 -3.23 -1.37 -33.39
CA LYS A 170 -4.65 -0.99 -33.32
C LYS A 170 -4.86 0.29 -32.50
N LEU A 171 -4.10 0.50 -31.43
CA LEU A 171 -4.15 1.73 -30.64
C LEU A 171 -3.78 2.97 -31.49
N ARG A 172 -2.73 2.87 -32.31
CA ARG A 172 -2.34 3.94 -33.24
C ARG A 172 -3.41 4.25 -34.28
N ALA A 173 -4.12 3.23 -34.78
CA ALA A 173 -5.21 3.44 -35.73
C ALA A 173 -6.37 4.23 -35.11
N ILE A 174 -6.76 3.90 -33.86
CA ILE A 174 -7.79 4.64 -33.12
C ILE A 174 -7.33 6.08 -32.84
N GLN A 175 -6.05 6.29 -32.54
CA GLN A 175 -5.51 7.61 -32.25
C GLN A 175 -5.44 8.53 -33.47
N ALA A 176 -5.28 7.98 -34.67
CA ALA A 176 -5.17 8.71 -35.93
C ALA A 176 -6.51 9.19 -36.51
N GLU A 177 -7.65 8.75 -35.96
CA GLU A 177 -8.96 9.20 -36.42
C GLU A 177 -9.25 10.65 -35.97
N PRO A 178 -9.81 11.49 -36.86
CA PRO A 178 -10.23 12.85 -36.51
C PRO A 178 -11.44 12.79 -35.55
N ASN A 179 -11.47 13.71 -34.57
CA ASN A 179 -12.56 13.86 -33.62
C ASN A 179 -13.86 14.35 -34.28
#